data_AF-A0A8T0D0A8-F1
#
_entry.id   AF-A0A8T0D0A8-F1
#
_cell.length_a   1.000
_cell.length_b   1.000
_cell.length_c   1.000
_cell.angle_alpha   90.00
_cell.angle_beta   90.00
_cell.angle_gamma   90.00
#
_symmetry.space_group_name_H-M   'P 1'
#
loop_
_entity.id
_entity.type
_entity.pdbx_description
1 polymer ?
#
loop_
_entity_poly.entity_id
_entity_poly.type
_entity_poly.pdbx_seq_one_letter_code
_entity_poly.pdbx_strand_id
1 'polypeptide(L)'
;MFSNGTWHFDRFCCFSRPHATPVRALDSPRLDMLYRADPTYIDELNKVQHSWKAVRYPDLEKLTHRDLIRLAGGFNTIFSRPRELTNQSRPSRELLKAAADLPREFDWRFPGEGQPSPVTPVRNQGPCGSCYAFASTGALEARVRLWSNFTREPILSPQDIVDCSPYSEGCDGGFAYLIGGKYAEVFGIPEEKCDPYTAVKADKCPTKPDCPRYYATNYRYIGGYYGACNELSMKMELVHGGPFPIGFMVYDDFIHYKSGVYRHSRLKVSCRAMY
;
A
#
# COMPACT_ATOMS: atom_id res chain seq x y z
N MET A 1 -9.48 29.06 -0.71
CA MET A 1 -9.47 28.89 -2.17
C MET A 1 -8.38 27.88 -2.50
N PHE A 2 -8.72 26.59 -2.59
CA PHE A 2 -7.76 25.53 -2.91
C PHE A 2 -8.48 24.48 -3.74
N SER A 3 -8.26 24.48 -5.05
CA SER A 3 -8.55 23.34 -5.92
C SER A 3 -7.72 23.45 -7.21
N ASN A 4 -7.42 22.28 -7.79
CA ASN A 4 -6.84 22.04 -9.13
C ASN A 4 -5.33 21.78 -9.21
N GLY A 5 -4.82 20.90 -8.36
CA GLY A 5 -3.63 20.09 -8.69
C GLY A 5 -3.94 18.63 -8.41
N THR A 6 -4.06 17.80 -9.44
CA THR A 6 -4.32 16.36 -9.31
C THR A 6 -2.98 15.65 -9.11
N TRP A 7 -2.68 15.27 -7.87
CA TRP A 7 -1.53 14.43 -7.58
C TRP A 7 -1.95 12.97 -7.70
N HIS A 8 -1.43 12.30 -8.72
CA HIS A 8 -1.65 10.89 -8.95
C HIS A 8 -0.67 10.09 -8.09
N PHE A 9 -1.20 9.53 -7.02
CA PHE A 9 -0.52 8.47 -6.31
C PHE A 9 -1.05 7.14 -6.85
N ASP A 10 -0.23 6.41 -7.61
CA ASP A 10 -0.63 5.12 -8.14
C ASP A 10 -0.44 3.99 -7.12
N ARG A 11 -1.46 3.13 -7.07
CA ARG A 11 -1.55 1.84 -6.35
C ARG A 11 -0.93 1.84 -4.95
N PHE A 12 -1.77 2.28 -4.03
CA PHE A 12 -1.49 2.38 -2.61
C PHE A 12 -1.54 1.04 -1.88
N CYS A 13 -0.75 0.93 -0.82
CA CYS A 13 -0.73 -0.26 0.03
C CYS A 13 -1.81 -0.21 1.10
N CYS A 14 -2.53 -1.33 1.17
CA CYS A 14 -3.73 -1.52 1.97
C CYS A 14 -3.40 -1.63 3.46
N PHE A 15 -4.11 -0.87 4.30
CA PHE A 15 -4.14 -1.10 5.74
C PHE A 15 -5.52 -0.81 6.31
N SER A 16 -6.15 -1.84 6.88
CA SER A 16 -7.30 -1.82 7.79
C SER A 16 -8.71 -1.73 7.18
N ARG A 17 -9.63 -2.40 7.89
CA ARG A 17 -11.09 -2.18 7.89
C ARG A 17 -11.46 -1.32 9.12
N PRO A 18 -12.53 -0.50 9.06
CA PRO A 18 -12.99 0.32 10.17
C PRO A 18 -13.58 -0.48 11.35
N HIS A 19 -13.87 -1.77 11.14
CA HIS A 19 -14.31 -2.67 12.20
C HIS A 19 -13.34 -3.83 12.27
N ALA A 20 -12.73 -3.98 13.45
CA ALA A 20 -12.30 -5.28 13.94
C ALA A 20 -13.38 -6.30 13.59
N THR A 21 -13.15 -7.17 12.61
CA THR A 21 -13.99 -8.35 12.48
C THR A 21 -13.77 -9.10 13.79
N PRO A 22 -14.78 -9.23 14.69
CA PRO A 22 -14.55 -9.91 15.96
C PRO A 22 -13.94 -11.28 15.69
N VAL A 23 -13.09 -11.81 16.56
CA VAL A 23 -12.45 -13.13 16.35
C VAL A 23 -13.50 -14.21 15.99
N ARG A 24 -14.70 -14.14 16.57
CA ARG A 24 -15.85 -15.01 16.24
C ARG A 24 -16.37 -14.90 14.79
N ALA A 25 -16.18 -13.77 14.13
CA ALA A 25 -16.55 -13.56 12.74
C ALA A 25 -15.45 -14.02 11.75
N LEU A 26 -14.23 -14.28 12.23
CA LEU A 26 -13.12 -14.85 11.43
C LEU A 26 -13.29 -16.34 11.13
N ASP A 27 -14.05 -17.04 11.99
CA ASP A 27 -14.37 -18.46 11.87
C ASP A 27 -15.69 -18.71 11.13
N SER A 28 -16.27 -17.68 10.52
CA SER A 28 -17.51 -17.84 9.77
C SER A 28 -17.25 -18.64 8.49
N PRO A 29 -17.95 -19.77 8.24
CA PRO A 29 -17.85 -20.52 6.99
C PRO A 29 -18.20 -19.69 5.75
N ARG A 30 -18.91 -18.57 5.94
CA ARG A 30 -19.25 -17.62 4.88
C ARG A 30 -18.04 -16.89 4.33
N LEU A 31 -16.97 -16.75 5.11
CA LEU A 31 -15.74 -16.14 4.64
C LEU A 31 -15.05 -16.97 3.55
N ASP A 32 -15.29 -18.28 3.55
CA ASP A 32 -14.72 -19.22 2.58
C ASP A 32 -15.60 -19.38 1.33
N MET A 33 -16.74 -18.70 1.27
CA MET A 33 -17.56 -18.61 0.08
C MET A 33 -16.95 -17.63 -0.93
N LEU A 34 -17.07 -17.98 -2.21
CA LEU A 34 -16.69 -17.10 -3.31
C LEU A 34 -17.43 -15.77 -3.23
N TYR A 35 -16.67 -14.69 -3.44
CA TYR A 35 -17.21 -13.36 -3.54
C TYR A 35 -18.09 -13.21 -4.79
N ARG A 36 -19.19 -12.46 -4.64
CA ARG A 36 -20.05 -12.05 -5.74
C ARG A 36 -20.26 -10.55 -5.65
N ALA A 37 -19.93 -9.85 -6.74
CA ALA A 37 -20.22 -8.43 -6.83
C ALA A 37 -21.72 -8.20 -6.99
N ASP A 38 -22.29 -7.30 -6.19
CA ASP A 38 -23.67 -6.84 -6.35
C ASP A 38 -23.71 -5.73 -7.42
N PRO A 39 -24.31 -5.97 -8.59
CA PRO A 39 -24.42 -4.95 -9.64
C PRO A 39 -25.21 -3.73 -9.18
N THR A 40 -26.22 -3.92 -8.33
CA THR A 40 -27.04 -2.84 -7.78
C THR A 40 -26.19 -1.91 -6.92
N TYR A 41 -25.31 -2.48 -6.10
CA TYR A 41 -24.39 -1.70 -5.27
C TYR A 41 -23.42 -0.87 -6.14
N ILE A 42 -22.88 -1.45 -7.21
CA ILE A 42 -22.00 -0.75 -8.15
C ILE A 42 -22.75 0.39 -8.86
N ASP A 43 -23.99 0.16 -9.28
CA ASP A 43 -24.82 1.19 -9.90
C ASP A 43 -25.12 2.34 -8.92
N GLU A 44 -25.46 2.03 -7.67
CA GLU A 44 -25.67 3.03 -6.62
C GLU A 44 -24.39 3.82 -6.31
N LEU A 45 -23.22 3.16 -6.23
CA LEU A 45 -21.93 3.84 -6.08
C LEU A 45 -21.70 4.88 -7.17
N ASN A 46 -22.04 4.56 -8.43
CA ASN A 46 -21.88 5.49 -9.54
C ASN A 46 -22.95 6.59 -9.58
N LYS A 47 -24.07 6.45 -8.86
CA LYS A 47 -25.11 7.49 -8.72
C LYS A 47 -24.79 8.49 -7.62
N VAL A 48 -24.33 8.03 -6.46
CA VAL A 48 -24.23 8.89 -5.26
C VAL A 48 -22.92 9.67 -5.15
N GLN A 49 -21.86 9.20 -5.80
CA GLN A 49 -20.58 9.89 -5.85
C GLN A 49 -20.13 10.08 -7.29
N HIS A 50 -19.33 11.12 -7.53
CA HIS A 50 -18.90 11.53 -8.87
C HIS A 50 -17.38 11.69 -9.02
N SER A 51 -16.61 11.49 -7.94
CA SER A 51 -15.16 11.69 -8.01
C SER A 51 -14.43 10.48 -8.57
N TRP A 52 -15.04 9.29 -8.57
CA TRP A 52 -14.46 8.07 -9.11
C TRP A 52 -15.52 7.17 -9.78
N LYS A 53 -15.06 6.18 -10.55
CA LYS A 53 -15.93 5.21 -11.24
C LYS A 53 -15.78 3.82 -10.64
N ALA A 54 -16.91 3.22 -10.27
CA ALA A 54 -17.01 1.85 -9.81
C ALA A 54 -17.29 0.89 -10.97
N VAL A 55 -16.66 -0.28 -10.98
CA VAL A 55 -16.92 -1.37 -11.93
C VAL A 55 -16.88 -2.76 -11.28
N ARG A 56 -17.36 -3.74 -12.01
CA ARG A 56 -17.25 -5.16 -11.68
C ARG A 56 -15.93 -5.73 -12.17
N TYR A 57 -15.27 -6.54 -11.34
CA TYR A 57 -14.07 -7.29 -11.68
C TYR A 57 -14.34 -8.80 -11.56
N PRO A 58 -14.58 -9.51 -12.68
CA PRO A 58 -14.83 -10.95 -12.65
C PRO A 58 -13.72 -11.77 -12.00
N ASP A 59 -12.48 -11.30 -12.07
CA ASP A 59 -11.34 -11.99 -11.44
C ASP A 59 -11.42 -11.97 -9.91
N LEU A 60 -12.04 -10.95 -9.30
CA LEU A 60 -12.24 -10.91 -7.85
C LEU A 60 -13.33 -11.90 -7.40
N GLU A 61 -14.24 -12.32 -8.28
CA GLU A 61 -15.25 -13.34 -7.97
C GLU A 61 -14.69 -14.77 -7.97
N LYS A 62 -13.44 -14.94 -8.39
CA LYS A 62 -12.68 -16.19 -8.22
C LYS A 62 -12.09 -16.33 -6.82
N LEU A 63 -12.18 -15.27 -6.00
CA LEU A 63 -11.62 -15.21 -4.66
C LEU A 63 -12.73 -15.37 -3.61
N THR A 64 -12.36 -15.89 -2.45
CA THR A 64 -13.27 -15.93 -1.29
C THR A 64 -13.34 -14.57 -0.61
N HIS A 65 -14.34 -14.36 0.24
CA HIS A 65 -14.39 -13.16 1.08
C HIS A 65 -13.16 -13.05 1.99
N ARG A 66 -12.61 -14.18 2.46
CA ARG A 66 -11.35 -14.23 3.23
C ARG A 66 -10.17 -13.71 2.42
N ASP A 67 -10.05 -14.14 1.17
CA ASP A 67 -8.99 -13.68 0.26
C ASP A 67 -9.08 -12.18 -0.02
N LEU A 68 -10.29 -11.65 -0.22
CA LEU A 68 -10.50 -10.20 -0.38
C LEU A 68 -10.10 -9.41 0.87
N ILE A 69 -10.33 -9.97 2.07
CA ILE A 69 -9.88 -9.34 3.31
C ILE A 69 -8.36 -9.36 3.42
N ARG A 70 -7.71 -10.46 3.04
CA ARG A 70 -6.24 -10.54 2.96
C ARG A 70 -5.68 -9.50 1.99
N LEU A 71 -6.27 -9.38 0.79
CA LEU A 71 -5.92 -8.34 -0.19
C LEU A 71 -6.07 -6.91 0.37
N ALA A 72 -7.02 -6.69 1.27
CA ALA A 72 -7.25 -5.41 1.94
C ALA A 72 -6.34 -5.15 3.16
N GLY A 73 -5.35 -6.01 3.44
CA GLY A 73 -4.40 -5.83 4.55
C GLY A 73 -4.70 -6.64 5.81
N GLY A 74 -5.50 -7.72 5.70
CA GLY A 74 -5.68 -8.72 6.73
C GLY A 74 -6.67 -8.36 7.85
N PHE A 75 -6.84 -9.27 8.81
CA PHE A 75 -7.88 -9.23 9.84
C PHE A 75 -7.48 -8.48 11.13
N ASN A 76 -6.18 -8.35 11.40
CA ASN A 76 -5.66 -7.97 12.72
C ASN A 76 -5.20 -6.50 12.83
N THR A 77 -5.47 -5.66 11.82
CA THR A 77 -5.01 -4.26 11.83
C THR A 77 -6.05 -3.31 12.43
N ILE A 78 -6.37 -3.48 13.71
CA ILE A 78 -7.17 -2.49 14.45
C ILE A 78 -6.21 -1.39 14.94
N PHE A 79 -6.15 -0.30 14.19
CA PHE A 79 -5.49 0.91 14.67
C PHE A 79 -6.52 1.86 15.29
N SER A 80 -6.58 1.85 16.61
CA SER A 80 -7.09 3.02 17.35
C SER A 80 -6.04 4.11 17.22
N ARG A 81 -6.17 5.02 16.25
CA ARG A 81 -5.33 6.24 16.27
C ARG A 81 -5.64 6.97 17.58
N PRO A 82 -4.65 7.17 18.47
CA PRO A 82 -4.83 8.03 19.63
C PRO A 82 -5.40 9.37 19.16
N ARG A 83 -6.42 9.88 19.86
CA ARG A 83 -7.11 11.09 19.46
C ARG A 83 -6.14 12.28 19.40
N GLU A 84 -5.07 12.28 20.19
CA GLU A 84 -4.01 13.29 20.11
C GLU A 84 -3.22 13.29 18.77
N LEU A 85 -3.12 12.14 18.09
CA LEU A 85 -2.46 12.00 16.77
C LEU A 85 -3.40 12.30 15.58
N THR A 86 -4.66 12.70 15.83
CA THR A 86 -5.66 12.96 14.77
C THR A 86 -5.62 14.40 14.25
N ASN A 87 -5.03 15.32 15.00
CA ASN A 87 -4.71 16.64 14.47
C ASN A 87 -3.47 16.49 13.60
N GLN A 88 -3.66 16.31 12.28
CA GLN A 88 -2.57 16.56 11.33
C GLN A 88 -1.96 17.89 11.70
N SER A 89 -0.69 17.86 12.12
CA SER A 89 0.04 19.05 12.53
C SER A 89 -0.03 20.04 11.37
N ARG A 90 -0.56 21.23 11.65
CA ARG A 90 -0.57 22.32 10.67
C ARG A 90 0.86 22.48 10.15
N PRO A 91 1.06 22.59 8.82
CA PRO A 91 2.39 22.77 8.27
C PRO A 91 3.10 23.95 8.93
N SER A 92 4.37 23.79 9.27
CA SER A 92 5.17 24.91 9.76
C SER A 92 5.33 25.97 8.66
N ARG A 93 5.66 27.21 9.04
CA ARG A 93 5.86 28.30 8.08
C ARG A 93 7.03 27.99 7.13
N GLU A 94 8.04 27.30 7.64
CA GLU A 94 9.22 26.86 6.89
C GLU A 94 8.82 25.81 5.85
N LEU A 95 7.99 24.83 6.21
CA LEU A 95 7.49 23.82 5.27
C LEU A 95 6.63 24.45 4.18
N LEU A 96 5.77 25.42 4.52
CA LEU A 96 4.98 26.18 3.54
C LEU A 96 5.87 26.94 2.55
N LYS A 97 6.92 27.59 3.05
CA LYS A 97 7.88 28.31 2.21
C LYS A 97 8.65 27.34 1.31
N ALA A 98 9.13 26.23 1.85
CA ALA A 98 9.87 25.23 1.08
C ALA A 98 9.02 24.57 -0.01
N ALA A 99 7.73 24.34 0.27
CA ALA A 99 6.83 23.71 -0.67
C ALA A 99 6.24 24.67 -1.72
N ALA A 100 6.55 25.96 -1.64
CA ALA A 100 6.06 26.97 -2.59
C ALA A 100 6.55 26.69 -4.03
N ASP A 101 7.72 26.07 -4.15
CA ASP A 101 8.37 25.78 -5.43
C ASP A 101 8.09 24.37 -5.96
N LEU A 102 7.24 23.58 -5.27
CA LEU A 102 6.85 22.27 -5.76
C LEU A 102 6.05 22.40 -7.08
N PRO A 103 6.25 21.48 -8.04
CA PRO A 103 5.47 21.48 -9.26
C PRO A 103 3.99 21.27 -8.95
N ARG A 104 3.09 21.78 -9.80
CA ARG A 104 1.64 21.60 -9.59
C ARG A 104 1.20 20.15 -9.74
N GLU A 105 1.89 19.42 -10.61
CA GLU A 105 1.68 18.02 -10.95
C GLU A 105 3.03 17.32 -11.00
N PHE A 106 3.08 16.07 -10.58
CA PHE A 106 4.31 15.29 -10.53
C PHE A 106 3.99 13.81 -10.56
N ASP A 107 4.76 13.06 -11.35
CA ASP A 107 4.59 11.62 -11.49
C ASP A 107 5.95 10.96 -11.78
N TRP A 108 6.42 10.11 -10.86
CA TRP A 108 7.66 9.37 -11.04
C TRP A 108 7.64 8.39 -12.21
N ARG A 109 6.47 8.01 -12.73
CA ARG A 109 6.37 7.21 -13.96
C ARG A 109 6.73 8.01 -15.21
N PHE A 110 6.59 9.33 -15.13
CA PHE A 110 6.84 10.27 -16.22
C PHE A 110 7.73 11.43 -15.70
N PRO A 111 8.99 11.14 -15.30
CA PRO A 111 9.84 12.11 -14.60
C PRO A 111 10.34 13.26 -15.49
N GLY A 112 10.08 13.21 -16.80
CA GLY A 112 10.45 14.24 -17.76
C GLY A 112 10.99 13.63 -19.06
N GLU A 113 11.12 14.46 -20.09
CA GLU A 113 11.66 14.03 -21.38
C GLU A 113 13.10 13.52 -21.24
N GLY A 114 13.37 12.33 -21.78
CA GLY A 114 14.68 11.68 -21.72
C GLY A 114 15.09 11.10 -20.37
N GLN A 115 14.23 11.18 -19.34
CA GLN A 115 14.53 10.64 -18.01
C GLN A 115 13.89 9.25 -17.81
N PRO A 116 14.64 8.23 -17.34
CA PRO A 116 14.07 6.93 -17.05
C PRO A 116 13.19 6.96 -15.80
N SER A 117 12.10 6.19 -15.81
CA SER A 117 11.22 6.01 -14.64
C SER A 117 11.90 5.11 -13.59
N PRO A 118 12.03 5.55 -12.32
CA PRO A 118 12.48 4.67 -11.24
C PRO A 118 11.40 3.67 -10.82
N VAL A 119 10.12 3.88 -11.18
CA VAL A 119 9.01 3.01 -10.78
C VAL A 119 9.03 1.70 -11.58
N THR A 120 9.00 0.57 -10.88
CA THR A 120 8.93 -0.77 -11.47
C THR A 120 7.52 -1.11 -11.97
N PRO A 121 7.38 -2.08 -12.89
CA PRO A 121 6.07 -2.55 -13.33
C PRO A 121 5.18 -2.99 -12.16
N VAL A 122 3.88 -2.81 -12.30
CA VAL A 122 2.90 -3.26 -11.31
C VAL A 122 2.97 -4.79 -11.15
N ARG A 123 3.04 -5.24 -9.89
CA ARG A 123 3.07 -6.66 -9.52
C ARG A 123 1.75 -7.08 -8.83
N ASN A 124 1.57 -8.38 -8.60
CA ASN A 124 0.38 -8.95 -7.99
C ASN A 124 0.72 -9.73 -6.72
N GLN A 125 0.16 -9.32 -5.59
CA GLN A 125 0.35 -9.97 -4.28
C GLN A 125 -0.48 -11.26 -4.12
N GLY A 126 -1.45 -11.53 -5.00
CA GLY A 126 -2.33 -12.69 -4.87
C GLY A 126 -3.16 -12.68 -3.57
N PRO A 127 -3.74 -13.82 -3.17
CA PRO A 127 -4.57 -13.93 -1.96
C PRO A 127 -3.75 -13.96 -0.64
N CYS A 128 -2.68 -13.18 -0.58
CA CYS A 128 -1.79 -13.02 0.57
C CYS A 128 -1.82 -11.56 1.03
N GLY A 129 -1.89 -11.31 2.34
CA GLY A 129 -1.85 -9.98 2.95
C GLY A 129 -0.45 -9.35 2.98
N SER A 130 0.31 -9.51 1.89
CA SER A 130 1.71 -9.08 1.73
C SER A 130 1.85 -7.67 1.13
N CYS A 131 0.78 -6.87 1.07
CA CYS A 131 0.80 -5.52 0.51
C CYS A 131 1.96 -4.67 1.07
N TYR A 132 2.27 -4.80 2.36
CA TYR A 132 3.37 -4.11 3.03
C TYR A 132 4.76 -4.48 2.46
N ALA A 133 4.95 -5.74 2.04
CA ALA A 133 6.18 -6.22 1.44
C ALA A 133 6.34 -5.66 0.03
N PHE A 134 5.28 -5.66 -0.78
CA PHE A 134 5.25 -5.01 -2.10
C PHE A 134 5.45 -3.49 -2.02
N ALA A 135 4.83 -2.83 -1.02
CA ALA A 135 5.03 -1.40 -0.75
C ALA A 135 6.51 -1.07 -0.54
N SER A 136 7.13 -1.86 0.32
CA SER A 136 8.48 -1.63 0.81
C SER A 136 9.49 -1.92 -0.29
N THR A 137 9.35 -3.06 -0.97
CA THR A 137 10.22 -3.44 -2.10
C THR A 137 10.09 -2.45 -3.24
N GLY A 138 8.88 -2.11 -3.72
CA GLY A 138 8.70 -1.14 -4.81
C GLY A 138 9.27 0.24 -4.51
N ALA A 139 9.12 0.74 -3.27
CA ALA A 139 9.73 2.00 -2.86
C ALA A 139 11.27 1.92 -2.80
N LEU A 140 11.82 0.81 -2.29
CA LEU A 140 13.27 0.61 -2.21
C LEU A 140 13.89 0.41 -3.59
N GLU A 141 13.26 -0.33 -4.49
CA GLU A 141 13.68 -0.49 -5.90
C GLU A 141 13.81 0.89 -6.57
N ALA A 142 12.77 1.72 -6.45
CA ALA A 142 12.79 3.08 -6.99
C ALA A 142 13.90 3.95 -6.35
N ARG A 143 14.08 3.87 -5.03
CA ARG A 143 15.12 4.63 -4.32
C ARG A 143 16.53 4.17 -4.68
N VAL A 144 16.76 2.88 -4.90
CA VAL A 144 18.06 2.37 -5.37
C VAL A 144 18.36 2.89 -6.78
N ARG A 145 17.37 2.88 -7.68
CA ARG A 145 17.52 3.43 -9.05
C ARG A 145 17.88 4.92 -9.01
N LEU A 146 17.16 5.71 -8.23
CA LEU A 146 17.42 7.13 -8.06
C LEU A 146 18.80 7.40 -7.43
N TRP A 147 19.12 6.72 -6.33
CA TRP A 147 20.39 6.90 -5.62
C TRP A 147 21.60 6.51 -6.47
N SER A 148 21.49 5.42 -7.23
CA SER A 148 22.57 4.91 -8.06
C SER A 148 22.67 5.58 -9.43
N ASN A 149 21.82 6.58 -9.71
CA ASN A 149 21.66 7.17 -11.04
C ASN A 149 21.49 6.10 -12.13
N PHE A 150 20.58 5.16 -11.88
CA PHE A 150 20.22 4.03 -12.75
C PHE A 150 21.38 3.06 -13.09
N THR A 151 22.50 3.11 -12.36
CA THR A 151 23.55 2.08 -12.48
C THR A 151 23.18 0.77 -11.77
N ARG A 152 22.17 0.79 -10.90
CA ARG A 152 21.58 -0.39 -10.25
C ARG A 152 20.06 -0.37 -10.37
N GLU A 153 19.50 -1.46 -10.89
CA GLU A 153 18.06 -1.59 -11.13
C GLU A 153 17.53 -2.91 -10.56
N PRO A 154 17.65 -3.15 -9.23
CA PRO A 154 17.19 -4.40 -8.66
C PRO A 154 15.67 -4.55 -8.79
N ILE A 155 15.24 -5.80 -8.87
CA ILE A 155 13.87 -6.23 -8.54
C ILE A 155 14.00 -7.02 -7.25
N LEU A 156 13.46 -6.51 -6.16
CA LEU A 156 13.60 -7.07 -4.82
C LEU A 156 12.54 -8.15 -4.57
N SER A 157 12.84 -9.11 -3.70
CA SER A 157 11.93 -10.20 -3.34
C SER A 157 10.97 -9.80 -2.21
N PRO A 158 9.65 -9.71 -2.46
CA PRO A 158 8.66 -9.65 -1.39
C PRO A 158 8.51 -10.99 -0.67
N GLN A 159 8.90 -12.10 -1.30
CA GLN A 159 8.78 -13.44 -0.73
C GLN A 159 9.75 -13.65 0.43
N ASP A 160 11.00 -13.21 0.30
CA ASP A 160 11.98 -13.22 1.39
C ASP A 160 11.44 -12.47 2.63
N ILE A 161 10.73 -11.35 2.44
CA ILE A 161 10.07 -10.65 3.54
C ILE A 161 8.95 -11.51 4.15
N VAL A 162 8.08 -12.10 3.32
CA VAL A 162 6.95 -12.93 3.78
C VAL A 162 7.42 -14.15 4.57
N ASP A 163 8.51 -14.78 4.15
CA ASP A 163 9.01 -16.03 4.70
C ASP A 163 9.98 -15.83 5.87
N CYS A 164 10.85 -14.82 5.78
CA CYS A 164 12.02 -14.68 6.64
C CYS A 164 11.93 -13.52 7.64
N SER A 165 11.03 -12.55 7.47
CA SER A 165 11.02 -11.38 8.33
C SER A 165 10.45 -11.67 9.72
N PRO A 166 11.23 -11.43 10.80
CA PRO A 166 10.71 -11.50 12.17
C PRO A 166 9.87 -10.28 12.54
N TYR A 167 9.74 -9.30 11.64
CA TYR A 167 9.02 -8.03 11.88
C TYR A 167 7.67 -7.95 11.17
N SER A 168 7.16 -9.08 10.67
CA SER A 168 5.85 -9.19 10.03
C SER A 168 5.23 -10.57 10.22
N GLU A 169 3.94 -10.65 9.92
CA GLU A 169 3.11 -11.84 10.05
C GLU A 169 2.92 -12.55 8.69
N GLY A 170 3.87 -12.42 7.77
CA GLY A 170 3.84 -13.05 6.45
C GLY A 170 2.61 -12.64 5.65
N CYS A 171 1.71 -13.59 5.33
CA CYS A 171 0.46 -13.30 4.62
C CYS A 171 -0.66 -12.73 5.51
N ASP A 172 -0.47 -12.60 6.81
CA ASP A 172 -1.48 -12.05 7.72
C ASP A 172 -1.27 -10.56 8.04
N GLY A 173 -0.20 -9.96 7.52
CA GLY A 173 0.08 -8.53 7.60
C GLY A 173 1.53 -8.19 7.92
N GLY A 174 1.80 -6.89 8.02
CA GLY A 174 3.11 -6.34 8.35
C GLY A 174 3.13 -4.83 8.14
N PHE A 175 4.19 -4.14 8.57
CA PHE A 175 4.29 -2.67 8.49
C PHE A 175 5.44 -2.21 7.61
N ALA A 176 5.16 -1.28 6.69
CA ALA A 176 6.19 -0.78 5.77
C ALA A 176 7.37 -0.10 6.49
N TYR A 177 7.15 0.55 7.64
CA TYR A 177 8.24 1.08 8.46
C TYR A 177 9.16 -0.02 9.01
N LEU A 178 8.57 -1.12 9.47
CA LEU A 178 9.33 -2.26 9.98
C LEU A 178 10.05 -3.00 8.86
N ILE A 179 9.47 -3.06 7.66
CA ILE A 179 10.06 -3.79 6.54
C ILE A 179 11.04 -2.94 5.74
N GLY A 180 10.57 -1.85 5.13
CA GLY A 180 11.42 -0.95 4.34
C GLY A 180 12.46 -0.20 5.16
N GLY A 181 12.28 -0.14 6.48
CA GLY A 181 13.23 0.40 7.45
C GLY A 181 13.99 -0.69 8.18
N LYS A 182 13.40 -1.24 9.25
CA LYS A 182 14.12 -2.08 10.21
C LYS A 182 14.65 -3.40 9.62
N TYR A 183 13.83 -4.11 8.85
CA TYR A 183 14.22 -5.36 8.20
C TYR A 183 15.31 -5.11 7.16
N ALA A 184 15.09 -4.14 6.27
CA ALA A 184 16.07 -3.75 5.26
C ALA A 184 17.39 -3.23 5.87
N GLU A 185 17.37 -2.60 7.05
CA GLU A 185 18.57 -2.18 7.77
C GLU A 185 19.37 -3.36 8.34
N VAL A 186 18.69 -4.28 9.02
CA VAL A 186 19.36 -5.34 9.80
C VAL A 186 19.70 -6.56 8.93
N PHE A 187 18.76 -6.96 8.06
CA PHE A 187 18.86 -8.17 7.27
C PHE A 187 19.13 -7.88 5.79
N GLY A 188 18.71 -6.72 5.29
CA GLY A 188 18.67 -6.42 3.86
C GLY A 188 17.59 -7.22 3.15
N ILE A 189 17.38 -6.98 1.86
CA ILE A 189 16.39 -7.67 1.02
C ILE A 189 17.09 -8.17 -0.25
N PRO A 190 16.93 -9.45 -0.64
CA PRO A 190 17.56 -10.00 -1.83
C PRO A 190 16.75 -9.65 -3.09
N GLU A 191 17.32 -9.94 -4.25
CA GLU A 191 16.58 -9.83 -5.51
C GLU A 191 15.53 -10.95 -5.66
N GLU A 192 14.47 -10.69 -6.41
CA GLU A 192 13.37 -11.63 -6.69
C GLU A 192 13.85 -13.00 -7.18
N LYS A 193 14.94 -13.04 -7.94
CA LYS A 193 15.53 -14.30 -8.46
C LYS A 193 16.03 -15.25 -7.37
N CYS A 194 16.28 -14.74 -6.16
CA CYS A 194 16.74 -15.53 -5.02
C CYS A 194 15.59 -16.21 -4.27
N ASP A 195 14.43 -15.57 -4.23
CA ASP A 195 13.22 -16.10 -3.60
C ASP A 195 12.00 -15.60 -4.39
N PRO A 196 11.58 -16.32 -5.45
CA PRO A 196 10.47 -15.90 -6.30
C PRO A 196 9.14 -15.89 -5.57
N TYR A 197 8.29 -14.90 -5.85
CA TYR A 197 7.02 -14.75 -5.17
C TYR A 197 6.02 -15.89 -5.43
N THR A 198 5.51 -16.49 -4.34
CA THR A 198 4.56 -17.62 -4.38
C THR A 198 3.21 -17.32 -3.75
N ALA A 199 3.05 -16.15 -3.12
CA ALA A 199 1.84 -15.74 -2.40
C ALA A 199 1.43 -16.68 -1.24
N VAL A 200 2.37 -17.46 -0.73
CA VAL A 200 2.20 -18.33 0.44
C VAL A 200 3.41 -18.17 1.33
N LYS A 201 3.21 -18.22 2.66
CA LYS A 201 4.30 -18.22 3.62
C LYS A 201 4.89 -19.63 3.73
N ALA A 202 6.20 -19.77 3.59
CA ALA A 202 6.93 -21.00 3.87
C ALA A 202 7.05 -21.25 5.39
N ASP A 203 7.12 -22.53 5.79
CA ASP A 203 7.30 -22.91 7.20
C ASP A 203 8.65 -22.47 7.78
N LYS A 204 9.66 -22.33 6.91
CA LYS A 204 11.01 -21.89 7.24
C LYS A 204 11.50 -20.93 6.16
N CYS A 205 12.35 -19.99 6.54
CA CYS A 205 13.02 -19.09 5.62
C CYS A 205 13.86 -19.90 4.61
N PRO A 206 13.48 -19.95 3.31
CA PRO A 206 14.18 -20.75 2.31
C PRO A 206 15.28 -19.95 1.59
N THR A 207 15.31 -18.63 1.74
CA THR A 207 16.28 -17.76 1.08
C THR A 207 17.70 -18.15 1.48
N LYS A 208 18.55 -18.37 0.47
CA LYS A 208 19.94 -18.78 0.69
C LYS A 208 20.80 -17.61 1.20
N PRO A 209 21.77 -17.86 2.10
CA PRO A 209 22.63 -16.81 2.65
C PRO A 209 23.57 -16.11 1.64
N ASP A 210 23.86 -16.76 0.51
CA ASP A 210 24.77 -16.27 -0.53
C ASP A 210 24.10 -15.28 -1.51
N CYS A 211 22.79 -15.11 -1.40
CA CYS A 211 22.04 -14.15 -2.19
C CYS A 211 22.44 -12.70 -1.85
N PRO A 212 22.90 -11.89 -2.83
CA PRO A 212 23.20 -10.48 -2.59
C PRO A 212 21.98 -9.74 -2.06
N ARG A 213 22.18 -8.93 -1.01
CA ARG A 213 21.11 -8.19 -0.34
C ARG A 213 21.32 -6.69 -0.43
N TYR A 214 20.22 -5.97 -0.56
CA TYR A 214 20.18 -4.51 -0.54
C TYR A 214 19.77 -4.05 0.85
N TYR A 215 20.55 -3.14 1.41
CA TYR A 215 20.35 -2.61 2.75
C TYR A 215 19.84 -1.17 2.70
N ALA A 216 18.97 -0.82 3.63
CA ALA A 216 18.49 0.54 3.81
C ALA A 216 19.05 1.14 5.10
N THR A 217 19.43 2.42 5.06
CA THR A 217 19.83 3.19 6.24
C THR A 217 19.05 4.50 6.27
N ASN A 218 19.06 5.21 7.40
CA ASN A 218 18.42 6.53 7.54
C ASN A 218 16.90 6.54 7.24
N TYR A 219 16.21 5.42 7.47
CA TYR A 219 14.75 5.37 7.38
C TYR A 219 14.13 6.19 8.52
N ARG A 220 12.99 6.82 8.23
CA ARG A 220 12.29 7.70 9.17
C ARG A 220 10.82 7.79 8.83
N TYR A 221 10.01 8.19 9.80
CA TYR A 221 8.67 8.68 9.51
C TYR A 221 8.74 10.07 8.88
N ILE A 222 7.95 10.29 7.83
CA ILE A 222 7.70 11.64 7.31
C ILE A 222 7.00 12.43 8.42
N GLY A 223 7.57 13.56 8.83
CA GLY A 223 7.13 14.32 10.01
C GLY A 223 7.77 13.89 11.33
N GLY A 224 8.68 12.91 11.32
CA GLY A 224 9.54 12.56 12.46
C GLY A 224 9.03 11.41 13.33
N TYR A 225 7.72 11.20 13.42
CA TYR A 225 7.12 10.09 14.17
C TYR A 225 5.82 9.58 13.53
N TYR A 226 5.34 8.42 14.00
CA TYR A 226 4.11 7.82 13.50
C TYR A 226 2.89 8.75 13.71
N GLY A 227 2.20 9.10 12.63
CA GLY A 227 1.04 10.00 12.65
C GLY A 227 1.35 11.48 12.49
N ALA A 228 2.63 11.88 12.48
CA ALA A 228 3.05 13.28 12.32
C ALA A 228 2.97 13.80 10.87
N CYS A 229 2.72 12.92 9.89
CA CYS A 229 2.73 13.30 8.48
C CYS A 229 1.53 14.18 8.13
N ASN A 230 1.72 15.07 7.15
CA ASN A 230 0.68 15.85 6.52
C ASN A 230 0.88 15.84 5.00
N GLU A 231 -0.13 16.29 4.26
CA GLU A 231 -0.09 16.28 2.79
C GLU A 231 1.14 17.02 2.23
N LEU A 232 1.52 18.15 2.85
CA LEU A 232 2.61 18.97 2.36
C LEU A 232 3.97 18.30 2.57
N SER A 233 4.20 17.68 3.72
CA SER A 233 5.43 16.92 3.97
C SER A 233 5.53 15.68 3.10
N MET A 234 4.40 15.04 2.79
CA MET A 234 4.34 13.93 1.83
C MET A 234 4.70 14.39 0.41
N LYS A 235 4.18 15.54 -0.05
CA LYS A 235 4.52 16.11 -1.36
C LYS A 235 6.02 16.44 -1.46
N MET A 236 6.57 17.06 -0.42
CA MET A 236 8.01 17.36 -0.35
C MET A 236 8.87 16.09 -0.43
N GLU A 237 8.55 15.07 0.37
CA GLU A 237 9.28 13.81 0.34
C GLU A 237 9.13 13.10 -1.02
N LEU A 238 7.95 13.16 -1.65
CA LEU A 238 7.73 12.52 -2.94
C LEU A 238 8.63 13.13 -4.02
N VAL A 239 8.66 14.46 -4.12
CA VAL A 239 9.40 15.18 -5.16
C VAL A 239 10.91 15.11 -4.94
N HIS A 240 11.38 15.26 -3.70
CA HIS A 240 12.81 15.34 -3.42
C HIS A 240 13.44 14.02 -2.96
N GLY A 241 12.66 13.12 -2.35
CA GLY A 241 13.13 11.87 -1.75
C GLY A 241 12.79 10.61 -2.53
N GLY A 242 11.93 10.71 -3.54
CA GLY A 242 11.47 9.58 -4.33
C GLY A 242 10.25 8.86 -3.73
N PRO A 243 9.74 7.80 -4.41
CA PRO A 243 8.61 7.02 -3.93
C PRO A 243 8.82 6.49 -2.50
N PHE A 244 7.73 6.40 -1.74
CA PHE A 244 7.72 5.89 -0.37
C PHE A 244 6.43 5.12 -0.10
N PRO A 245 6.46 4.11 0.77
CA PRO A 245 5.27 3.32 1.08
C PRO A 245 4.30 4.13 1.95
N ILE A 246 3.01 3.99 1.69
CA ILE A 246 1.96 4.52 2.55
C ILE A 246 0.93 3.43 2.88
N GLY A 247 0.30 3.58 4.03
CA GLY A 247 -0.86 2.77 4.40
C GLY A 247 -2.13 3.60 4.47
N PHE A 248 -3.23 3.05 3.95
CA PHE A 248 -4.55 3.68 4.04
C PHE A 248 -5.65 2.62 4.21
N MET A 249 -6.77 3.06 4.81
CA MET A 249 -7.95 2.22 5.05
C MET A 249 -8.64 1.82 3.76
N VAL A 250 -8.74 0.50 3.54
CA VAL A 250 -9.42 -0.08 2.39
C VAL A 250 -10.83 -0.46 2.80
N TYR A 251 -11.79 0.24 2.20
CA TYR A 251 -13.20 -0.02 2.40
C TYR A 251 -13.71 -1.00 1.33
N ASP A 252 -14.90 -1.54 1.57
CA ASP A 252 -15.59 -2.46 0.68
C ASP A 252 -15.95 -1.86 -0.68
N ASP A 253 -16.12 -0.55 -0.80
CA ASP A 253 -16.31 0.13 -2.08
C ASP A 253 -15.01 0.27 -2.90
N PHE A 254 -13.83 0.21 -2.27
CA PHE A 254 -12.55 0.37 -2.96
C PHE A 254 -12.24 -0.77 -3.94
N ILE A 255 -12.71 -1.99 -3.67
CA ILE A 255 -12.48 -3.15 -4.56
C ILE A 255 -13.15 -2.97 -5.94
N HIS A 256 -14.05 -1.99 -6.06
CA HIS A 256 -14.74 -1.63 -7.30
C HIS A 256 -14.08 -0.46 -8.05
N TYR A 257 -13.07 0.19 -7.48
CA TYR A 257 -12.45 1.36 -8.09
C TYR A 257 -11.86 1.06 -9.48
N LYS A 258 -12.13 1.91 -10.47
CA LYS A 258 -11.54 1.86 -11.82
C LYS A 258 -10.72 3.09 -12.18
N SER A 259 -11.24 4.28 -11.90
CA SER A 259 -10.65 5.55 -12.35
C SER A 259 -11.19 6.74 -11.56
N GLY A 260 -10.46 7.85 -11.57
CA GLY A 260 -10.83 9.10 -10.89
C GLY A 260 -10.09 9.29 -9.56
N VAL A 261 -10.65 10.10 -8.68
CA VAL A 261 -10.13 10.36 -7.33
C VAL A 261 -11.02 9.66 -6.32
N TYR A 262 -10.52 8.54 -5.78
CA TYR A 262 -11.26 7.74 -4.81
C TYR A 262 -11.58 8.54 -3.55
N ARG A 263 -12.83 8.41 -3.11
CA ARG A 263 -13.30 8.87 -1.80
C ARG A 263 -14.33 7.87 -1.31
N HIS A 264 -14.14 7.35 -0.09
CA HIS A 264 -15.08 6.39 0.50
C HIS A 264 -16.49 6.97 0.53
N SER A 265 -17.43 6.26 -0.10
CA SER A 265 -18.81 6.67 -0.36
C SER A 265 -19.69 6.65 0.90
N ARG A 266 -19.28 5.91 1.94
CA ARG A 266 -20.07 5.65 3.16
C ARG A 266 -21.44 5.01 2.91
N LEU A 267 -21.68 4.49 1.69
CA LEU A 267 -22.84 3.68 1.42
C LEU A 267 -22.73 2.39 2.23
N LYS A 268 -23.80 2.05 2.94
CA LYS A 268 -23.87 0.75 3.59
C LYS A 268 -24.24 -0.28 2.54
N VAL A 269 -23.46 -1.34 2.44
CA VAL A 269 -23.92 -2.56 1.76
C VAL A 269 -25.19 -3.01 2.48
N SER A 270 -26.30 -3.07 1.75
CA SER A 270 -27.54 -3.61 2.29
C SER A 270 -27.28 -5.06 2.68
N CYS A 271 -27.39 -5.40 3.97
CA CYS A 271 -27.26 -6.79 4.43
C CYS A 271 -28.23 -7.74 3.72
N ARG A 272 -29.26 -7.26 3.01
CA ARG A 272 -30.17 -8.10 2.22
C ARG A 272 -29.53 -8.71 0.97
N ALA A 273 -28.38 -8.24 0.51
CA ALA A 273 -27.64 -8.80 -0.63
C ALA A 273 -26.49 -9.75 -0.22
N MET A 274 -26.31 -9.98 1.09
CA MET A 274 -25.27 -10.86 1.67
C MET A 274 -25.84 -12.09 2.40
N TYR A 275 -27.04 -12.55 2.03
CA TYR A 275 -27.63 -13.78 2.56
C TYR A 275 -28.21 -14.65 1.45
#